data_AF-A0A1S1QN30-F1
#
_entry.id   AF-A0A1S1QN30-F1
#
_cell.length_a   1.000
_cell.length_b   1.000
_cell.length_c   1.000
_cell.angle_alpha   90.00
_cell.angle_beta   90.00
_cell.angle_gamma   90.00
#
_symmetry.space_group_name_H-M   'P 1'
#
loop_
_entity.id
_entity.type
_entity.pdbx_description
1 polymer ?
#
loop_
_entity_poly.entity_id
_entity_poly.type
_entity_poly.pdbx_seq_one_letter_code
_entity_poly.pdbx_strand_id
1 'polypeptide(L)'
;MKLMPRRAGRCAGILAIAAGVAFAAASPASAASPNRADAVRLSGIVDHGPVVESTYPGDSWNDATSISVPSLLTAGPVATVAISTAASATVSGLSLALTTAAALNADSLYSGCAYDVGSGVVSGTAQIGSGQITTPGAPIALATNPAPNTVISIPAVGTLTLNRQREAPDGTLTIDAVAASLFGGLETVTIATSVCNADTLT
;
A
#
# COMPACT_ATOMS: atom_id res chain seq x y z
N MET A 1 -78.17 47.64 33.92
CA MET A 1 -77.28 47.80 35.09
C MET A 1 -75.93 47.20 34.72
N LYS A 2 -74.93 48.04 34.40
CA LYS A 2 -73.94 48.67 35.30
C LYS A 2 -72.69 47.77 35.46
N LEU A 3 -71.60 48.27 34.90
CA LEU A 3 -70.23 47.71 34.85
C LEU A 3 -69.68 47.35 36.23
N MET A 4 -68.80 46.34 36.30
CA MET A 4 -67.44 46.56 36.82
C MET A 4 -66.49 45.36 36.57
N PRO A 5 -65.23 45.62 36.20
CA PRO A 5 -64.19 44.61 35.94
C PRO A 5 -63.30 44.37 37.17
N ARG A 6 -62.65 43.20 37.24
CA ARG A 6 -61.48 42.99 38.10
C ARG A 6 -60.31 42.45 37.27
N ARG A 7 -59.29 43.28 37.13
CA ARG A 7 -57.92 42.89 36.72
C ARG A 7 -57.12 42.52 37.96
N ALA A 8 -56.39 41.42 37.91
CA ALA A 8 -55.10 41.13 38.56
C ALA A 8 -54.88 39.61 38.43
N GLY A 9 -53.72 39.05 38.11
CA GLY A 9 -52.38 39.60 38.04
C GLY A 9 -51.47 38.68 37.24
N ARG A 10 -50.26 39.19 37.02
CA ARG A 10 -49.16 38.62 36.25
C ARG A 10 -48.58 37.38 36.94
N CYS A 11 -48.32 36.32 36.17
CA CYS A 11 -47.23 35.34 36.34
C CYS A 11 -47.01 34.74 34.93
N ALA A 12 -45.97 35.16 34.19
CA ALA A 12 -44.63 34.58 34.21
C ALA A 12 -44.63 33.08 33.86
N GLY A 13 -44.22 32.77 32.63
CA GLY A 13 -44.08 31.40 32.13
C GLY A 13 -43.58 31.40 30.69
N ILE A 14 -42.38 31.95 30.47
CA ILE A 14 -41.67 31.86 29.19
C ILE A 14 -41.20 30.41 29.07
N LEU A 15 -41.93 29.58 28.30
CA LEU A 15 -41.44 28.28 27.86
C LEU A 15 -40.67 28.49 26.55
N ALA A 16 -39.42 28.90 26.66
CA ALA A 16 -38.49 28.87 25.54
C ALA A 16 -38.06 27.42 25.31
N ILE A 17 -38.73 26.73 24.39
CA ILE A 17 -38.28 25.42 23.89
C ILE A 17 -37.07 25.70 23.00
N ALA A 18 -35.88 25.65 23.59
CA ALA A 18 -34.63 25.57 22.85
C ALA A 18 -34.52 24.17 22.24
N ALA A 19 -35.06 24.00 21.04
CA ALA A 19 -34.80 22.83 20.21
C ALA A 19 -33.35 22.91 19.69
N GLY A 20 -32.39 22.55 20.55
CA GLY A 20 -31.03 22.29 20.13
C GLY A 20 -31.02 21.00 19.32
N VAL A 21 -31.10 21.13 17.99
CA VAL A 21 -30.82 20.02 17.08
C VAL A 21 -29.33 19.73 17.21
N ALA A 22 -28.99 18.80 18.10
CA ALA A 22 -27.69 18.16 18.08
C ALA A 22 -27.65 17.35 16.78
N PHE A 23 -27.13 17.97 15.72
CA PHE A 23 -26.56 17.21 14.62
C PHE A 23 -25.39 16.43 15.21
N ALA A 24 -25.67 15.21 15.67
CA ALA A 24 -24.65 14.20 15.78
C ALA A 24 -24.10 14.05 14.37
N ALA A 25 -22.94 14.65 14.13
CA ALA A 25 -22.17 14.40 12.94
C ALA A 25 -21.86 12.89 12.98
N ALA A 26 -22.67 12.11 12.27
CA ALA A 26 -22.26 10.78 11.88
C ALA A 26 -21.03 10.99 11.02
N SER A 27 -19.85 10.87 11.65
CA SER A 27 -18.61 10.75 10.91
C SER A 27 -18.82 9.61 9.91
N PRO A 28 -18.55 9.83 8.61
CA PRO A 28 -18.72 8.78 7.62
C PRO A 28 -17.97 7.55 8.11
N ALA A 29 -18.63 6.39 8.11
CA ALA A 29 -17.95 5.13 8.33
C ALA A 29 -16.84 5.05 7.28
N SER A 30 -15.59 5.20 7.72
CA SER A 30 -14.45 5.04 6.83
C SER A 30 -14.49 3.60 6.37
N ALA A 31 -14.89 3.37 5.13
CA ALA A 31 -14.81 2.06 4.54
C ALA A 31 -13.34 1.62 4.61
N ALA A 32 -13.12 0.43 5.16
CA ALA A 32 -11.81 -0.17 5.26
C ALA A 32 -11.18 -0.21 3.86
N SER A 33 -9.95 0.32 3.73
CA SER A 33 -9.13 0.23 2.52
C SER A 33 -9.08 -1.21 2.00
N PRO A 34 -9.23 -1.45 0.68
CA PRO A 34 -9.22 -2.80 0.12
C PRO A 34 -7.84 -3.45 0.25
N ASN A 35 -7.81 -4.79 0.36
CA ASN A 35 -6.58 -5.55 0.23
C ASN A 35 -6.17 -5.56 -1.23
N ARG A 36 -4.86 -5.44 -1.52
CA ARG A 36 -4.38 -5.24 -2.88
C ARG A 36 -2.98 -5.82 -3.06
N ALA A 37 -2.70 -6.37 -4.24
CA ALA A 37 -1.38 -6.85 -4.61
C ALA A 37 -1.02 -6.41 -6.02
N ASP A 38 0.22 -5.93 -6.21
CA ASP A 38 0.75 -5.53 -7.52
C ASP A 38 2.04 -6.28 -7.84
N ALA A 39 2.23 -6.69 -9.09
CA ALA A 39 3.51 -7.23 -9.50
C ALA A 39 4.55 -6.13 -9.73
N VAL A 40 4.23 -5.09 -10.52
CA VAL A 40 5.18 -4.02 -10.85
C VAL A 40 4.44 -2.69 -10.95
N ARG A 41 5.01 -1.62 -10.40
CA ARG A 41 4.54 -0.25 -10.60
C ARG A 41 5.73 0.69 -10.76
N LEU A 42 5.63 1.57 -11.74
CA LEU A 42 6.64 2.55 -12.10
C LEU A 42 6.03 3.95 -11.96
N SER A 43 6.74 4.88 -11.37
CA SER A 43 6.26 6.26 -11.21
C SER A 43 7.42 7.23 -11.36
N GLY A 44 7.15 8.43 -11.90
CA GLY A 44 8.16 9.45 -12.14
C GLY A 44 8.22 9.85 -13.60
N ILE A 45 9.43 9.89 -14.18
CA ILE A 45 9.66 10.24 -15.59
C ILE A 45 8.90 9.28 -16.52
N VAL A 46 8.99 7.99 -16.22
CA VAL A 46 8.20 6.94 -16.88
C VAL A 46 7.11 6.53 -15.90
N ASP A 47 5.90 7.05 -16.12
CA ASP A 47 4.74 6.63 -15.35
C ASP A 47 4.10 5.43 -16.03
N HIS A 48 4.11 4.31 -15.33
CA HIS A 48 3.47 3.09 -15.76
C HIS A 48 2.69 2.55 -14.56
N GLY A 49 1.36 2.59 -14.70
CA GLY A 49 0.44 2.06 -13.71
C GLY A 49 0.75 0.61 -13.33
N PRO A 50 0.12 0.12 -12.26
CA PRO A 50 0.35 -1.24 -11.77
C PRO A 50 0.12 -2.25 -12.89
N VAL A 51 1.14 -3.05 -13.16
CA VAL A 51 1.10 -4.15 -14.12
C VAL A 51 0.80 -5.41 -13.34
N VAL A 52 -0.34 -6.03 -13.65
CA VAL A 52 -0.93 -7.15 -12.89
C VAL A 52 -1.25 -6.74 -11.46
N GLU A 53 -2.53 -6.43 -11.23
CA GLU A 53 -3.07 -6.01 -9.95
C GLU A 53 -4.20 -6.94 -9.53
N SER A 54 -4.21 -7.36 -8.27
CA SER A 54 -5.36 -8.04 -7.63
C SER A 54 -5.89 -7.17 -6.50
N THR A 55 -7.21 -7.14 -6.33
CA THR A 55 -7.88 -6.36 -5.28
C THR A 55 -8.97 -7.18 -4.59
N TYR A 56 -9.19 -6.91 -3.31
CA TYR A 56 -10.31 -7.47 -2.56
C TYR A 56 -10.99 -6.37 -1.74
N PRO A 57 -12.32 -6.20 -1.86
CA PRO A 57 -13.23 -6.93 -2.75
C PRO A 57 -13.01 -6.57 -4.24
N GLY A 58 -12.90 -7.58 -5.11
CA GLY A 58 -12.53 -7.39 -6.52
C GLY A 58 -11.93 -8.65 -7.15
N ASP A 59 -11.03 -8.46 -8.12
CA ASP A 59 -10.29 -9.54 -8.76
C ASP A 59 -9.26 -10.11 -7.78
N SER A 60 -9.59 -11.27 -7.19
CA SER A 60 -8.82 -11.86 -6.10
C SER A 60 -7.52 -12.55 -6.56
N TRP A 61 -7.37 -12.76 -7.87
CA TRP A 61 -6.22 -13.43 -8.46
C TRP A 61 -5.99 -12.94 -9.89
N ASN A 62 -4.76 -12.54 -10.20
CA ASN A 62 -4.32 -12.15 -11.54
C ASN A 62 -2.87 -12.57 -11.77
N ASP A 63 -2.56 -13.02 -12.99
CA ASP A 63 -1.23 -13.43 -13.40
C ASP A 63 -0.86 -12.90 -14.79
N ALA A 64 0.44 -12.91 -15.09
CA ALA A 64 0.95 -12.73 -16.44
C ALA A 64 2.21 -13.59 -16.64
N THR A 65 2.40 -14.08 -17.86
CA THR A 65 3.54 -14.94 -18.20
C THR A 65 4.86 -14.17 -18.26
N SER A 66 4.81 -12.89 -18.61
CA SER A 66 5.95 -11.97 -18.58
C SER A 66 5.49 -10.52 -18.57
N ILE A 67 6.37 -9.65 -18.06
CA ILE A 67 6.24 -8.19 -18.15
C ILE A 67 7.50 -7.66 -18.81
N SER A 68 7.36 -6.77 -19.79
CA SER A 68 8.49 -6.07 -20.38
C SER A 68 8.15 -4.61 -20.59
N VAL A 69 8.98 -3.75 -20.01
CA VAL A 69 9.04 -2.32 -20.27
C VAL A 69 10.35 -2.07 -21.00
N PRO A 70 10.33 -1.74 -22.30
CA PRO A 70 11.53 -1.61 -23.11
C PRO A 70 12.59 -0.74 -22.43
N SER A 71 13.84 -1.23 -22.43
CA SER A 71 15.02 -0.55 -21.87
C SER A 71 15.05 -0.36 -20.34
N LEU A 72 13.99 -0.72 -19.61
CA LEU A 72 13.90 -0.50 -18.18
C LEU A 72 13.75 -1.80 -17.40
N LEU A 73 12.71 -2.59 -17.68
CA LEU A 73 12.35 -3.74 -16.84
C LEU A 73 11.93 -4.92 -17.70
N THR A 74 12.42 -6.09 -17.36
CA THR A 74 11.87 -7.37 -17.82
C THR A 74 11.66 -8.26 -16.61
N ALA A 75 10.50 -8.89 -16.53
CA ALA A 75 10.19 -9.92 -15.55
C ALA A 75 9.57 -11.11 -16.27
N GLY A 76 9.85 -12.30 -15.75
CA GLY A 76 9.18 -13.53 -16.13
C GLY A 76 7.77 -13.61 -15.52
N PRO A 77 7.30 -14.82 -15.19
CA PRO A 77 5.96 -15.01 -14.66
C PRO A 77 5.73 -14.20 -13.38
N VAL A 78 4.59 -13.54 -13.33
CA VAL A 78 4.12 -12.80 -12.17
C VAL A 78 2.74 -13.28 -11.77
N ALA A 79 2.48 -13.28 -10.47
CA ALA A 79 1.18 -13.62 -9.90
C ALA A 79 0.88 -12.71 -8.72
N THR A 80 -0.36 -12.27 -8.63
CA THR A 80 -0.88 -11.46 -7.53
C THR A 80 -2.13 -12.10 -6.98
N VAL A 81 -2.32 -11.99 -5.67
CA VAL A 81 -3.47 -12.53 -4.95
C VAL A 81 -3.90 -11.52 -3.91
N ALA A 82 -5.20 -11.26 -3.82
CA ALA A 82 -5.79 -10.48 -2.75
C ALA A 82 -7.08 -11.18 -2.27
N ILE A 83 -7.17 -11.46 -0.98
CA ILE A 83 -8.34 -12.06 -0.33
C ILE A 83 -8.74 -11.20 0.88
N SER A 84 -9.78 -11.58 1.62
CA SER A 84 -10.33 -10.80 2.74
C SER A 84 -9.34 -10.51 3.87
N THR A 85 -8.33 -11.37 4.07
CA THR A 85 -7.38 -11.25 5.18
C THR A 85 -5.92 -11.27 4.75
N ALA A 86 -5.61 -11.38 3.46
CA ALA A 86 -4.23 -11.48 3.00
C ALA A 86 -4.06 -10.97 1.58
N ALA A 87 -2.85 -10.53 1.26
CA ALA A 87 -2.45 -10.20 -0.09
C ALA A 87 -1.01 -10.67 -0.32
N SER A 88 -0.72 -11.14 -1.54
CA SER A 88 0.64 -11.54 -1.92
C SER A 88 0.92 -11.25 -3.38
N ALA A 89 2.19 -10.98 -3.68
CA ALA A 89 2.68 -10.79 -5.04
C ALA A 89 3.98 -11.56 -5.22
N THR A 90 4.10 -12.25 -6.35
CA THR A 90 5.29 -13.01 -6.74
C THR A 90 5.74 -12.57 -8.13
N VAL A 91 7.04 -12.35 -8.29
CA VAL A 91 7.67 -11.96 -9.57
C VAL A 91 8.90 -12.83 -9.77
N SER A 92 8.97 -13.55 -10.90
CA SER A 92 10.12 -14.42 -11.22
C SER A 92 10.99 -13.79 -12.30
N GLY A 93 12.30 -14.05 -12.25
CA GLY A 93 13.27 -13.65 -13.29
C GLY A 93 13.28 -12.15 -13.56
N LEU A 94 13.36 -11.33 -12.50
CA LEU A 94 13.44 -9.89 -12.64
C LEU A 94 14.81 -9.48 -13.18
N SER A 95 14.80 -8.61 -14.18
CA SER A 95 15.93 -7.80 -14.62
C SER A 95 15.47 -6.35 -14.76
N LEU A 96 15.97 -5.47 -13.89
CA LEU A 96 15.69 -4.04 -13.87
C LEU A 96 16.99 -3.29 -14.18
N ALA A 97 17.03 -2.60 -15.32
CA ALA A 97 18.09 -1.69 -15.66
C ALA A 97 17.95 -0.42 -14.80
N LEU A 98 18.90 -0.19 -13.89
CA LEU A 98 18.91 1.00 -13.04
C LEU A 98 19.59 2.17 -13.77
N THR A 99 20.64 1.85 -14.54
CA THR A 99 21.33 2.73 -15.48
C THR A 99 21.89 1.89 -16.63
N THR A 100 22.58 2.52 -17.57
CA THR A 100 23.35 1.80 -18.61
C THR A 100 24.49 0.94 -18.05
N ALA A 101 24.90 1.17 -16.81
CA ALA A 101 26.06 0.54 -16.19
C ALA A 101 25.71 -0.31 -14.95
N ALA A 102 24.45 -0.25 -14.49
CA ALA A 102 23.99 -0.97 -13.31
C ALA A 102 22.61 -1.60 -13.54
N ALA A 103 22.46 -2.86 -13.12
CA ALA A 103 21.20 -3.58 -13.21
C ALA A 103 20.94 -4.37 -11.92
N LEU A 104 19.67 -4.44 -11.53
CA LEU A 104 19.19 -5.35 -10.49
C LEU A 104 18.66 -6.61 -11.17
N ASN A 105 19.13 -7.77 -10.73
CA ASN A 105 18.61 -9.06 -11.16
C ASN A 105 18.17 -9.87 -9.94
N ALA A 106 17.04 -10.57 -10.03
CA ALA A 106 16.58 -11.48 -9.00
C ALA A 106 15.81 -12.66 -9.61
N ASP A 107 16.07 -13.87 -9.12
CA ASP A 107 15.42 -15.09 -9.62
C ASP A 107 13.95 -15.13 -9.22
N SER A 108 13.65 -14.71 -7.98
CA SER A 108 12.29 -14.58 -7.49
C SER A 108 12.19 -13.45 -6.49
N LEU A 109 11.04 -12.79 -6.48
CA LEU A 109 10.64 -11.81 -5.50
C LEU A 109 9.28 -12.19 -4.99
N TYR A 110 9.11 -12.12 -3.68
CA TYR A 110 7.85 -12.37 -3.02
C TYR A 110 7.60 -11.25 -2.01
N SER A 111 6.37 -10.75 -1.98
CA SER A 111 5.82 -9.99 -0.86
C SER A 111 4.53 -10.66 -0.41
N GLY A 112 4.28 -10.63 0.89
CA GLY A 112 3.04 -11.12 1.45
C GLY A 112 2.70 -10.39 2.73
N CYS A 113 1.41 -10.13 2.93
CA CYS A 113 0.87 -9.64 4.18
C CYS A 113 -0.36 -10.45 4.56
N ALA A 114 -0.64 -10.51 5.86
CA ALA A 114 -1.79 -11.19 6.41
C ALA A 114 -2.27 -10.48 7.69
N TYR A 115 -3.58 -10.32 7.79
CA TYR A 115 -4.29 -9.91 8.99
C TYR A 115 -4.70 -11.14 9.79
N ASP A 116 -4.27 -11.18 11.05
CA ASP A 116 -4.65 -12.21 12.00
C ASP A 116 -5.87 -11.75 12.82
N VAL A 117 -7.03 -12.37 12.58
CA VAL A 117 -8.31 -12.03 13.22
C VAL A 117 -8.31 -12.30 14.73
N GLY A 118 -7.47 -13.22 15.21
CA GLY A 118 -7.42 -13.59 16.63
C GLY A 118 -6.62 -12.59 17.47
N SER A 119 -5.55 -12.03 16.90
CA SER A 119 -4.68 -11.06 17.55
C SER A 119 -4.97 -9.60 17.15
N GLY A 120 -5.68 -9.38 16.04
CA GLY A 120 -5.92 -8.05 15.48
C GLY A 120 -4.67 -7.41 14.87
N VAL A 121 -3.66 -8.21 14.50
CA VAL A 121 -2.37 -7.73 14.02
C VAL A 121 -2.20 -8.01 12.54
N VAL A 122 -1.76 -7.00 11.77
CA VAL A 122 -1.30 -7.19 10.40
C VAL A 122 0.20 -7.47 10.44
N SER A 123 0.61 -8.52 9.76
CA SER A 123 2.02 -8.88 9.60
C SER A 123 2.35 -9.02 8.13
N GLY A 124 3.63 -8.97 7.81
CA GLY A 124 4.05 -9.45 6.51
C GLY A 124 5.55 -9.46 6.30
N THR A 125 5.91 -10.00 5.14
CA THR A 125 7.25 -10.45 4.84
C THR A 125 7.57 -10.20 3.38
N ALA A 126 8.86 -10.18 3.08
CA ALA A 126 9.34 -10.22 1.71
C ALA A 126 10.52 -11.18 1.59
N GLN A 127 10.63 -11.84 0.44
CA GLN A 127 11.71 -12.77 0.13
C GLN A 127 12.29 -12.46 -1.25
N ILE A 128 13.59 -12.67 -1.38
CA ILE A 128 14.38 -12.37 -2.58
C ILE A 128 15.22 -13.61 -2.94
N GLY A 129 14.83 -14.33 -3.98
CA GLY A 129 15.62 -15.43 -4.53
C GLY A 129 16.81 -14.89 -5.34
N SER A 130 18.02 -15.28 -4.93
CA SER A 130 19.30 -15.01 -5.63
C SER A 130 19.45 -13.58 -6.17
N GLY A 131 19.01 -12.57 -5.42
CA GLY A 131 19.08 -11.18 -5.86
C GLY A 131 20.52 -10.66 -5.92
N GLN A 132 20.86 -9.91 -6.96
CA GLN A 132 22.13 -9.19 -7.04
C GLN A 132 22.01 -7.90 -7.85
N ILE A 133 22.78 -6.89 -7.45
CA ILE A 133 22.96 -5.66 -8.22
C ILE A 133 24.31 -5.76 -8.92
N THR A 134 24.29 -5.79 -10.26
CA THR A 134 25.50 -5.64 -11.06
C THR A 134 25.82 -4.16 -11.17
N THR A 135 27.08 -3.80 -10.88
CA THR A 135 27.61 -2.45 -11.06
C THR A 135 28.99 -2.57 -11.74
N PRO A 136 29.59 -1.49 -12.25
CA PRO A 136 30.92 -1.54 -12.90
C PRO A 136 32.07 -2.00 -12.00
N GLY A 137 31.81 -2.20 -10.71
CA GLY A 137 32.75 -2.78 -9.76
C GLY A 137 32.35 -4.20 -9.36
N ALA A 138 32.23 -4.43 -8.05
CA ALA A 138 31.79 -5.71 -7.53
C ALA A 138 30.25 -5.82 -7.53
N PRO A 139 29.68 -6.98 -7.89
CA PRO A 139 28.26 -7.22 -7.71
C PRO A 139 27.91 -7.22 -6.22
N ILE A 140 26.76 -6.66 -5.89
CA ILE A 140 26.24 -6.60 -4.52
C ILE A 140 25.15 -7.67 -4.41
N ALA A 141 25.41 -8.73 -3.66
CA ALA A 141 24.40 -9.76 -3.37
C ALA A 141 23.32 -9.21 -2.42
N LEU A 142 22.07 -9.55 -2.68
CA LEU A 142 20.94 -9.21 -1.82
C LEU A 142 20.69 -10.33 -0.82
N ALA A 143 20.32 -9.96 0.40
CA ALA A 143 19.90 -10.93 1.41
C ALA A 143 18.58 -11.58 0.98
N THR A 144 18.46 -12.90 1.16
CA THR A 144 17.24 -13.65 0.79
C THR A 144 16.02 -13.26 1.60
N ASN A 145 16.21 -12.96 2.89
CA ASN A 145 15.17 -12.49 3.80
C ASN A 145 15.66 -11.20 4.47
N PRO A 146 15.62 -10.06 3.75
CA PRO A 146 16.10 -8.80 4.30
C PRO A 146 15.19 -8.35 5.45
N ALA A 147 15.80 -7.75 6.49
CA ALA A 147 15.04 -7.13 7.56
C ALA A 147 14.13 -6.02 6.99
N PRO A 148 13.01 -5.69 7.66
CA PRO A 148 12.15 -4.60 7.21
C PRO A 148 12.94 -3.31 6.98
N ASN A 149 12.67 -2.64 5.85
CA ASN A 149 13.30 -1.38 5.44
C ASN A 149 14.83 -1.46 5.29
N THR A 150 15.37 -2.56 4.76
CA THR A 150 16.80 -2.69 4.48
C THR A 150 17.18 -1.80 3.30
N VAL A 151 17.99 -0.75 3.53
CA VAL A 151 18.42 0.19 2.49
C VAL A 151 19.81 -0.14 1.97
N ILE A 152 19.94 -0.19 0.65
CA ILE A 152 21.20 -0.35 -0.08
C ILE A 152 21.39 0.90 -0.94
N SER A 153 22.48 1.62 -0.70
CA SER A 153 22.84 2.77 -1.52
C SER A 153 23.66 2.32 -2.72
N ILE A 154 23.28 2.77 -3.92
CA ILE A 154 23.97 2.47 -5.17
C ILE A 154 24.61 3.78 -5.65
N PRO A 155 25.95 3.91 -5.55
CA PRO A 155 26.65 5.14 -5.89
C PRO A 155 26.30 5.63 -7.30
N ALA A 156 26.05 6.94 -7.43
CA ALA A 156 25.68 7.62 -8.67
C ALA A 156 24.36 7.18 -9.34
N VAL A 157 23.60 6.25 -8.72
CA VAL A 157 22.33 5.74 -9.26
C VAL A 157 21.15 6.11 -8.37
N GLY A 158 21.21 5.77 -7.08
CA GLY A 158 20.10 5.98 -6.17
C GLY A 158 20.10 5.02 -4.98
N THR A 159 18.91 4.73 -4.46
CA THR A 159 18.72 3.86 -3.28
C THR A 159 17.74 2.74 -3.58
N LEU A 160 18.10 1.54 -3.16
CA LEU A 160 17.23 0.37 -3.17
C LEU A 160 16.80 0.06 -1.74
N THR A 161 15.50 -0.03 -1.50
CA THR A 161 14.94 -0.48 -0.22
C THR A 161 14.33 -1.86 -0.41
N LEU A 162 14.85 -2.84 0.31
CA LEU A 162 14.32 -4.20 0.33
C LEU A 162 13.34 -4.35 1.50
N ASN A 163 12.28 -5.12 1.30
CA ASN A 163 11.23 -5.33 2.29
C ASN A 163 10.75 -4.01 2.88
N ARG A 164 10.38 -3.05 2.02
CA ARG A 164 9.92 -1.74 2.47
C ARG A 164 8.53 -1.90 3.07
N GLN A 165 8.41 -1.64 4.37
CA GLN A 165 7.15 -1.76 5.11
C GLN A 165 6.69 -0.39 5.56
N ARG A 166 5.44 -0.05 5.25
CA ARG A 166 4.81 1.21 5.61
C ARG A 166 3.43 0.93 6.18
N GLU A 167 3.20 1.40 7.39
CA GLU A 167 1.91 1.34 8.06
C GLU A 167 1.24 2.70 7.94
N ALA A 168 0.00 2.71 7.44
CA ALA A 168 -0.83 3.91 7.38
C ALA A 168 -1.62 4.10 8.69
N PRO A 169 -2.13 5.31 8.97
CA PRO A 169 -2.89 5.58 10.21
C PRO A 169 -4.17 4.76 10.38
N ASP A 170 -4.68 4.17 9.30
CA ASP A 170 -5.83 3.26 9.29
C ASP A 170 -5.45 1.80 9.61
N GLY A 171 -4.18 1.51 9.91
CA GLY A 171 -3.65 0.18 10.17
C GLY A 171 -3.30 -0.60 8.90
N THR A 172 -3.43 0.01 7.71
CA THR A 172 -3.07 -0.65 6.45
C THR A 172 -1.55 -0.82 6.37
N LEU A 173 -1.09 -2.07 6.24
CA LEU A 173 0.30 -2.41 6.01
C LEU A 173 0.56 -2.57 4.52
N THR A 174 1.46 -1.75 3.99
CA THR A 174 2.00 -1.88 2.62
C THR A 174 3.41 -2.46 2.68
N ILE A 175 3.65 -3.50 1.91
CA ILE A 175 4.93 -4.20 1.82
C ILE A 175 5.35 -4.21 0.36
N ASP A 176 6.52 -3.63 0.08
CA ASP A 176 7.16 -3.73 -1.22
C ASP A 176 8.38 -4.65 -1.07
N ALA A 177 8.47 -5.74 -1.86
CA ALA A 177 9.64 -6.60 -1.80
C ALA A 177 10.90 -5.83 -2.21
N VAL A 178 10.78 -5.04 -3.27
CA VAL A 178 11.83 -4.14 -3.76
C VAL A 178 11.23 -2.79 -4.10
N ALA A 179 11.83 -1.72 -3.57
CA ALA A 179 11.54 -0.34 -3.89
C ALA A 179 12.83 0.38 -4.29
N ALA A 180 12.98 0.72 -5.57
CA ALA A 180 14.09 1.51 -6.08
C ALA A 180 13.67 2.98 -6.21
N SER A 181 14.53 3.88 -5.76
CA SER A 181 14.44 5.32 -6.01
C SER A 181 15.69 5.75 -6.76
N LEU A 182 15.53 6.06 -8.03
CA LEU A 182 16.60 6.36 -8.98
C LEU A 182 16.72 7.87 -9.20
N PHE A 183 17.93 8.30 -9.56
CA PHE A 183 18.24 9.69 -9.94
C PHE A 183 17.78 10.73 -8.91
N GLY A 184 17.94 10.42 -7.61
CA GLY A 184 17.51 11.32 -6.53
C GLY A 184 15.99 11.35 -6.30
N GLY A 185 15.27 10.32 -6.76
CA GLY A 185 13.81 10.19 -6.58
C GLY A 185 12.97 10.64 -7.78
N LEU A 186 13.61 10.95 -8.91
CA LEU A 186 12.90 11.29 -10.15
C LEU A 186 12.17 10.10 -10.76
N GLU A 187 12.62 8.89 -10.45
CA GLU A 187 11.99 7.65 -10.89
C GLU A 187 11.95 6.66 -9.73
N THR A 188 10.77 6.10 -9.50
CA THR A 188 10.51 5.13 -8.43
C THR A 188 9.92 3.86 -9.04
N VAL A 189 10.56 2.74 -8.74
CA VAL A 189 10.13 1.41 -9.17
C VAL A 189 9.78 0.59 -7.94
N THR A 190 8.56 0.06 -7.90
CA THR A 190 8.09 -0.84 -6.83
C THR A 190 7.70 -2.17 -7.42
N ILE A 191 8.22 -3.26 -6.85
CA ILE A 191 8.07 -4.62 -7.37
C ILE A 191 7.63 -5.53 -6.25
N ALA A 192 6.66 -6.40 -6.57
CA ALA A 192 5.92 -7.25 -5.64
C ALA A 192 5.45 -6.42 -4.44
N THR A 193 4.32 -5.74 -4.64
CA THR A 193 3.65 -4.96 -3.60
C THR A 193 2.49 -5.75 -3.03
N SER A 194 2.32 -5.76 -1.72
CA SER A 194 1.17 -6.33 -1.03
C SER A 194 0.67 -5.35 0.02
N VAL A 195 -0.64 -5.13 0.03
CA VAL A 195 -1.35 -4.18 0.89
C VAL A 195 -2.43 -4.95 1.62
N CYS A 196 -2.36 -4.94 2.94
CA CYS A 196 -3.35 -5.57 3.81
C CYS A 196 -3.88 -4.56 4.81
N ASN A 197 -5.20 -4.52 4.95
CA ASN A 197 -5.86 -3.77 5.99
C ASN A 197 -5.76 -4.49 7.34
N ALA A 198 -5.85 -3.73 8.44
CA ALA A 198 -6.02 -4.22 9.81
C ALA A 198 -7.47 -4.59 10.15
N ASP A 199 -8.30 -4.86 9.14
CA ASP A 199 -9.68 -5.29 9.34
C ASP A 199 -10.05 -6.42 8.36
N THR A 200 -11.06 -7.21 8.74
CA THR A 200 -11.62 -8.23 7.85
C THR A 200 -12.58 -7.56 6.89
N LEU A 201 -12.23 -7.57 5.61
CA LEU A 201 -13.12 -7.06 4.57
C LEU A 201 -14.25 -8.10 4.35
N THR A 202 -15.48 -7.73 4.65
CA THR A 202 -16.69 -8.56 4.49
C THR A 202 -17.52 -8.14 3.30
#